data_AF-A0A2V9CGW1-F1
#
_entry.id   AF-A0A2V9CGW1-F1
#
_cell.length_a   1.000
_cell.length_b   1.000
_cell.length_c   1.000
_cell.angle_alpha   90.00
_cell.angle_beta   90.00
_cell.angle_gamma   90.00
#
_symmetry.space_group_name_H-M   'P 1'
#
loop_
_entity.id
_entity.type
_entity.pdbx_description
1 polymer ?
#
loop_
_entity_poly.entity_id
_entity_poly.type
_entity_poly.pdbx_seq_one_letter_code
_entity_poly.pdbx_strand_id
1 'polypeptide(L)'
;MLPPGISIFGPRCATFDLGFQVASTLESVAQTPSKILPQTPAALTGVPWYVWSLFAAVVSVVIGGYWDISWHMSIGRDSFWTPAHMAIQFCGILAGFTCGYLILSCTLGRDPALAAASVSVLGFRGPLGAFIAAWGGATMLTSAPFDNWWHNAYGLDVKIFSPPHVVLDGGVLAIQIGALVLIASARNRSSGVLRRKLDWLLLMLGGMITMLALTVVWESTYRVLMHTAQCYRAVAIVVPVVFASFARISEHRWARTIVAGVYTAYAMVMLWIFPLFPATPKLGPVYQRVTHMVPMEFPLLVIAPALLLDALEPRTAGWRKWSKAAAFGVIFLAAFLAAQWPFATFLVSPASSNWFFGTKYFAYFASPNGFDVRHLFVPIDYAAFGFWMIMAEAVLLAILSSRLGTAAGEWVRAIRR
;
A
#
# COMPACT_ATOMS: atom_id res chain seq x y z
N MET A 1 37.89 -70.53 -34.94
CA MET A 1 36.66 -71.24 -35.36
C MET A 1 36.21 -70.65 -36.70
N LEU A 2 35.73 -71.51 -37.62
CA LEU A 2 35.10 -71.21 -38.91
C LEU A 2 33.71 -71.91 -38.90
N PRO A 3 32.81 -71.74 -39.90
CA PRO A 3 32.50 -70.62 -40.80
C PRO A 3 31.07 -70.10 -40.41
N PRO A 4 30.03 -69.96 -41.28
CA PRO A 4 29.88 -69.43 -42.65
C PRO A 4 28.89 -68.21 -42.70
N GLY A 5 28.42 -67.79 -43.89
CA GLY A 5 27.24 -66.90 -44.03
C GLY A 5 27.19 -65.96 -45.26
N ILE A 6 27.57 -66.43 -46.46
CA ILE A 6 27.71 -65.60 -47.68
C ILE A 6 26.36 -65.31 -48.38
N SER A 7 26.10 -64.06 -48.79
CA SER A 7 25.37 -63.68 -50.03
C SER A 7 25.47 -62.15 -50.26
N ILE A 8 26.37 -61.64 -51.11
CA ILE A 8 26.24 -61.37 -52.58
C ILE A 8 25.52 -60.04 -52.90
N PHE A 9 26.20 -59.18 -53.67
CA PHE A 9 25.75 -57.84 -54.12
C PHE A 9 24.61 -57.89 -55.15
N GLY A 10 23.77 -56.84 -55.16
CA GLY A 10 22.84 -56.51 -56.25
C GLY A 10 22.36 -55.05 -56.15
N PRO A 11 22.49 -54.20 -57.19
CA PRO A 11 22.32 -52.74 -57.07
C PRO A 11 20.91 -52.26 -57.43
N ARG A 12 20.55 -51.05 -56.96
CA ARG A 12 19.60 -50.15 -57.66
C ARG A 12 19.71 -48.71 -57.17
N CYS A 13 19.87 -47.79 -58.12
CA CYS A 13 19.63 -46.37 -57.91
C CYS A 13 18.13 -46.10 -58.09
N ALA A 14 17.52 -45.33 -57.18
CA ALA A 14 16.17 -44.80 -57.34
C ALA A 14 16.06 -43.47 -56.57
N THR A 15 16.18 -42.36 -57.29
CA THR A 15 15.81 -41.03 -56.80
C THR A 15 14.30 -40.95 -56.57
N PHE A 16 13.87 -40.52 -55.40
CA PHE A 16 12.47 -40.16 -55.15
C PHE A 16 12.39 -38.84 -54.37
N ASP A 17 11.63 -37.88 -54.92
CA ASP A 17 11.48 -36.53 -54.40
C ASP A 17 10.74 -36.49 -53.06
N LEU A 18 11.48 -36.26 -51.97
CA LEU A 18 10.88 -35.93 -50.67
C LEU A 18 10.63 -34.42 -50.47
N GLY A 19 11.04 -33.58 -51.43
CA GLY A 19 11.02 -32.12 -51.29
C GLY A 19 9.65 -31.46 -51.44
N PHE A 20 8.73 -32.06 -52.20
CA PHE A 20 7.50 -31.37 -52.62
C PHE A 20 6.28 -31.60 -51.72
N GLN A 21 6.23 -32.71 -50.97
CA GLN A 21 5.07 -33.07 -50.13
C GLN A 21 5.08 -32.49 -48.71
N VAL A 22 6.24 -32.04 -48.22
CA VAL A 22 6.34 -31.37 -46.91
C VAL A 22 5.92 -29.89 -47.00
N ALA A 23 6.15 -29.24 -48.15
CA ALA A 23 5.81 -27.84 -48.37
C ALA A 23 4.28 -27.57 -48.35
N SER A 24 3.50 -28.38 -49.08
CA SER A 24 2.04 -28.19 -49.17
C SER A 24 1.28 -28.40 -47.85
N THR A 25 1.84 -29.20 -46.94
CA THR A 25 1.24 -29.44 -45.62
C THR A 25 1.49 -28.27 -44.65
N LEU A 26 2.56 -27.51 -44.85
CA LEU A 26 2.89 -26.32 -44.03
C LEU A 26 2.13 -25.06 -44.49
N GLU A 27 1.83 -24.92 -45.78
CA GLU A 27 1.01 -23.79 -46.27
C GLU A 27 -0.46 -23.89 -45.82
N SER A 28 -1.01 -25.11 -45.69
CA SER A 28 -2.37 -25.34 -45.21
C SER A 28 -2.60 -24.84 -43.77
N VAL A 29 -1.60 -24.98 -42.89
CA VAL A 29 -1.67 -24.52 -41.50
C VAL A 29 -1.45 -23.00 -41.37
N ALA A 30 -0.83 -22.37 -42.37
CA ALA A 30 -0.53 -20.93 -42.37
C ALA A 30 -1.73 -20.03 -42.73
N GLN A 31 -2.82 -20.59 -43.27
CA GLN A 31 -3.98 -19.82 -43.77
C GLN A 31 -5.26 -19.95 -42.92
N THR A 32 -5.14 -19.91 -41.59
CA THR A 32 -6.22 -19.33 -40.78
C THR A 32 -5.68 -18.40 -39.70
N PRO A 33 -5.36 -17.13 -40.02
CA PRO A 33 -5.35 -16.10 -39.00
C PRO A 33 -6.79 -15.92 -38.56
N SER A 34 -7.19 -16.69 -37.54
CA SER A 34 -8.34 -16.35 -36.72
C SER A 34 -8.03 -14.97 -36.14
N LYS A 35 -8.52 -13.94 -36.83
CA LYS A 35 -8.71 -12.61 -36.27
C LYS A 35 -9.78 -12.79 -35.19
N ILE A 36 -9.35 -13.29 -34.04
CA ILE A 36 -9.93 -12.93 -32.75
C ILE A 36 -9.71 -11.42 -32.67
N LEU A 37 -10.65 -10.69 -33.28
CA LEU A 37 -10.82 -9.26 -33.07
C LEU A 37 -10.70 -9.06 -31.56
N PRO A 38 -9.89 -8.11 -31.07
CA PRO A 38 -9.81 -7.85 -29.64
C PRO A 38 -11.22 -7.55 -29.16
N GLN A 39 -11.89 -8.54 -28.55
CA GLN A 39 -13.26 -8.36 -28.10
C GLN A 39 -13.20 -7.26 -27.06
N THR A 40 -13.76 -6.10 -27.40
CA THR A 40 -13.88 -4.97 -26.48
C THR A 40 -14.58 -5.54 -25.25
N PRO A 41 -13.93 -5.61 -24.07
CA PRO A 41 -14.52 -6.24 -22.91
C PRO A 41 -15.86 -5.58 -22.64
N ALA A 42 -16.90 -6.38 -22.39
CA ALA A 42 -18.26 -5.89 -22.22
C ALA A 42 -18.28 -4.71 -21.24
N ALA A 43 -18.99 -3.63 -21.61
CA ALA A 43 -19.04 -2.42 -20.82
C ALA A 43 -19.57 -2.72 -19.42
N LEU A 44 -18.81 -2.34 -18.39
CA LEU A 44 -19.21 -2.58 -17.00
C LEU A 44 -20.48 -1.80 -16.68
N THR A 45 -21.53 -2.50 -16.24
CA THR A 45 -22.82 -1.92 -15.85
C THR A 45 -22.82 -1.37 -14.42
N GLY A 46 -21.85 -1.80 -13.58
CA GLY A 46 -21.69 -1.38 -12.20
C GLY A 46 -20.27 -1.59 -11.68
N VAL A 47 -20.03 -1.23 -10.42
CA VAL A 47 -18.76 -1.54 -9.73
C VAL A 47 -18.72 -3.05 -9.48
N PRO A 48 -17.69 -3.79 -9.93
CA PRO A 48 -17.62 -5.23 -9.74
C PRO A 48 -17.62 -5.62 -8.25
N TRP A 49 -18.27 -6.73 -7.91
CA TRP A 49 -18.37 -7.20 -6.51
C TRP A 49 -16.99 -7.40 -5.86
N TYR A 50 -15.99 -7.86 -6.62
CA TYR A 50 -14.63 -8.06 -6.11
C TYR A 50 -13.91 -6.75 -5.77
N VAL A 51 -14.29 -5.64 -6.40
CA VAL A 51 -13.78 -4.30 -6.02
C VAL A 51 -14.32 -3.92 -4.64
N TRP A 52 -15.62 -4.13 -4.40
CA TRP A 52 -16.20 -3.90 -3.07
C TRP A 52 -15.61 -4.84 -2.02
N SER A 53 -15.39 -6.11 -2.37
CA SER A 53 -14.79 -7.11 -1.50
C SER A 53 -13.37 -6.71 -1.04
N LEU A 54 -12.47 -6.38 -1.99
CA LEU A 54 -11.12 -5.91 -1.62
C LEU A 54 -11.15 -4.55 -0.91
N PHE A 55 -12.06 -3.64 -1.28
CA PHE A 55 -12.17 -2.36 -0.57
C PHE A 55 -12.60 -2.56 0.89
N ALA A 56 -13.56 -3.45 1.15
CA ALA A 56 -13.97 -3.84 2.50
C ALA A 56 -12.84 -4.55 3.27
N ALA A 57 -12.05 -5.41 2.61
CA ALA A 57 -10.86 -6.02 3.19
C ALA A 57 -9.85 -4.94 3.64
N VAL A 58 -9.51 -3.98 2.77
CA VAL A 58 -8.59 -2.88 3.09
C VAL A 58 -9.13 -2.01 4.24
N VAL A 59 -10.41 -1.67 4.25
CA VAL A 59 -11.04 -0.95 5.37
C VAL A 59 -10.87 -1.72 6.68
N SER A 60 -11.08 -3.04 6.66
CA SER A 60 -10.98 -3.89 7.84
C SER A 60 -9.58 -3.90 8.45
N VAL A 61 -8.53 -4.05 7.64
CA VAL A 61 -7.15 -4.03 8.17
C VAL A 61 -6.67 -2.63 8.54
N VAL A 62 -7.14 -1.57 7.90
CA VAL A 62 -6.81 -0.20 8.32
C VAL A 62 -7.40 0.09 9.70
N ILE A 63 -8.67 -0.23 9.93
CA ILE A 63 -9.30 -0.15 11.27
C ILE A 63 -8.60 -1.09 12.25
N GLY A 64 -8.35 -2.34 11.85
CA GLY A 64 -7.70 -3.36 12.67
C GLY A 64 -6.31 -2.95 13.13
N GLY A 65 -5.45 -2.42 12.25
CA GLY A 65 -4.09 -1.99 12.58
C GLY A 65 -4.04 -0.79 13.54
N TYR A 66 -4.90 0.22 13.35
CA TYR A 66 -5.02 1.30 14.34
C TYR A 66 -5.53 0.77 15.68
N TRP A 67 -6.52 -0.14 15.65
CA TRP A 67 -7.05 -0.75 16.86
C TRP A 67 -5.98 -1.54 17.59
N ASP A 68 -5.14 -2.26 16.88
CA ASP A 68 -4.10 -3.11 17.46
C ASP A 68 -3.02 -2.29 18.16
N ILE A 69 -2.52 -1.23 17.52
CA ILE A 69 -1.61 -0.26 18.14
C ILE A 69 -2.24 0.34 19.40
N SER A 70 -3.51 0.75 19.33
CA SER A 70 -4.24 1.28 20.49
C SER A 70 -4.42 0.23 21.59
N TRP A 71 -4.70 -1.03 21.25
CA TRP A 71 -4.83 -2.16 22.17
C TRP A 71 -3.52 -2.39 22.92
N HIS A 72 -2.40 -2.41 22.20
CA HIS A 72 -1.06 -2.53 22.77
C HIS A 72 -0.68 -1.35 23.68
N MET A 73 -1.06 -0.11 23.32
CA MET A 73 -0.85 1.07 24.17
C MET A 73 -1.72 1.08 25.44
N SER A 74 -2.83 0.33 25.48
CA SER A 74 -3.86 0.44 26.54
C SER A 74 -3.97 -0.76 27.47
N ILE A 75 -3.85 -1.96 26.90
CA ILE A 75 -4.05 -3.25 27.56
C ILE A 75 -2.75 -4.06 27.58
N GLY A 76 -1.97 -3.99 26.49
CA GLY A 76 -0.86 -4.91 26.22
C GLY A 76 -1.34 -6.18 25.53
N ARG A 77 -0.60 -7.28 25.66
CA ARG A 77 -0.93 -8.58 25.02
C ARG A 77 -1.75 -9.45 25.97
N ASP A 78 -3.00 -9.74 25.55
CA ASP A 78 -4.03 -10.43 26.35
C ASP A 78 -4.39 -11.80 25.77
N SER A 79 -4.57 -11.88 24.44
CA SER A 79 -4.79 -13.11 23.68
C SER A 79 -4.31 -12.91 22.24
N PHE A 80 -4.01 -13.99 21.51
CA PHE A 80 -3.76 -13.91 20.07
C PHE A 80 -5.03 -13.54 19.27
N TRP A 81 -6.22 -13.81 19.80
CA TRP A 81 -7.49 -13.51 19.13
C TRP A 81 -8.13 -12.22 19.64
N THR A 82 -7.38 -11.11 19.62
CA THR A 82 -7.95 -9.78 19.91
C THR A 82 -8.97 -9.38 18.83
N PRO A 83 -9.98 -8.55 19.14
CA PRO A 83 -10.87 -7.98 18.13
C PRO A 83 -10.13 -7.23 17.01
N ALA A 84 -9.00 -6.59 17.34
CA ALA A 84 -8.12 -5.94 16.38
C ALA A 84 -7.48 -6.95 15.42
N HIS A 85 -6.86 -8.01 15.95
CA HIS A 85 -6.34 -9.14 15.16
C HIS A 85 -7.43 -9.78 14.29
N MET A 86 -8.66 -9.96 14.78
CA MET A 86 -9.77 -10.49 13.97
C MET A 86 -10.09 -9.59 12.77
N ALA A 87 -10.11 -8.27 12.96
CA ALA A 87 -10.30 -7.30 11.88
C ALA A 87 -9.12 -7.26 10.89
N ILE A 88 -7.89 -7.46 11.37
CA ILE A 88 -6.70 -7.66 10.53
C ILE A 88 -6.89 -8.96 9.71
N GLN A 89 -6.99 -10.14 10.34
CA GLN A 89 -7.07 -11.42 9.63
C GLN A 89 -8.24 -11.50 8.64
N PHE A 90 -9.38 -10.86 8.93
CA PHE A 90 -10.51 -10.79 8.01
C PHE A 90 -10.11 -10.20 6.64
N CYS A 91 -9.20 -9.23 6.59
CA CYS A 91 -8.68 -8.70 5.33
C CYS A 91 -7.92 -9.76 4.52
N GLY A 92 -6.97 -10.46 5.15
CA GLY A 92 -6.16 -11.49 4.49
C GLY A 92 -7.02 -12.66 3.99
N ILE A 93 -7.98 -13.09 4.80
CA ILE A 93 -8.96 -14.12 4.46
C ILE A 93 -9.85 -13.67 3.29
N LEU A 94 -10.47 -12.48 3.37
CA LEU A 94 -11.38 -11.97 2.34
C LEU A 94 -10.65 -11.70 1.02
N ALA A 95 -9.43 -11.14 1.08
CA ALA A 95 -8.59 -10.93 -0.08
C ALA A 95 -8.15 -12.26 -0.73
N GLY A 96 -7.70 -13.22 0.08
CA GLY A 96 -7.32 -14.56 -0.37
C GLY A 96 -8.48 -15.30 -1.06
N PHE A 97 -9.64 -15.38 -0.44
CA PHE A 97 -10.82 -16.02 -1.04
C PHE A 97 -11.31 -15.29 -2.30
N THR A 98 -11.40 -13.96 -2.27
CA THR A 98 -11.82 -13.16 -3.43
C THR A 98 -10.88 -13.37 -4.61
N CYS A 99 -9.58 -13.23 -4.39
CA CYS A 99 -8.60 -13.31 -5.46
C CYS A 99 -8.38 -14.74 -5.97
N GLY A 100 -8.36 -15.72 -5.06
CA GLY A 100 -8.35 -17.14 -5.41
C GLY A 100 -9.55 -17.53 -6.27
N TYR A 101 -10.75 -17.05 -5.94
CA TYR A 101 -11.93 -17.24 -6.77
C TYR A 101 -11.77 -16.63 -8.18
N LEU A 102 -11.29 -15.38 -8.30
CA LEU A 102 -11.09 -14.74 -9.61
C LEU A 102 -10.05 -15.45 -10.48
N ILE A 103 -8.98 -15.94 -9.86
CA ILE A 103 -7.92 -16.69 -10.56
C ILE A 103 -8.48 -18.06 -11.00
N LEU A 104 -9.15 -18.79 -10.11
CA LEU A 104 -9.71 -20.10 -10.47
C LEU A 104 -10.85 -20.00 -11.49
N SER A 105 -11.72 -18.97 -11.41
CA SER A 105 -12.80 -18.78 -12.38
C SER A 105 -12.29 -18.46 -13.78
N CYS A 106 -11.24 -17.64 -13.89
CA CYS A 106 -10.58 -17.32 -15.16
C CYS A 106 -9.74 -18.49 -15.70
N THR A 107 -9.07 -19.26 -14.82
CA THR A 107 -8.27 -20.44 -15.21
C THR A 107 -9.16 -21.57 -15.73
N LEU A 108 -10.29 -21.82 -15.06
CA LEU A 108 -11.24 -22.89 -15.41
C LEU A 108 -12.28 -22.46 -16.48
N GLY A 109 -12.07 -21.33 -17.16
CA GLY A 109 -12.93 -20.87 -18.24
C GLY A 109 -14.36 -20.45 -17.84
N ARG A 110 -14.64 -20.28 -16.54
CA ARG A 110 -15.98 -19.94 -16.01
C ARG A 110 -16.37 -18.48 -16.25
N ASP A 111 -15.40 -17.58 -16.38
CA ASP A 111 -15.62 -16.18 -16.76
C ASP A 111 -14.72 -15.81 -17.96
N PRO A 112 -15.16 -16.08 -19.21
CA PRO A 112 -14.40 -15.75 -20.41
C PRO A 112 -14.16 -14.23 -20.58
N ALA A 113 -15.07 -13.39 -20.09
CA ALA A 113 -14.99 -11.94 -20.24
C ALA A 113 -13.92 -11.35 -19.33
N LEU A 114 -13.83 -11.80 -18.08
CA LEU A 114 -12.75 -11.44 -17.16
C LEU A 114 -11.43 -12.10 -17.60
N ALA A 115 -11.47 -13.34 -18.09
CA ALA A 115 -10.29 -14.03 -18.63
C ALA A 115 -9.70 -13.31 -19.87
N ALA A 116 -10.51 -12.69 -20.72
CA ALA A 116 -10.02 -11.87 -21.84
C ALA A 116 -9.29 -10.59 -21.39
N ALA A 117 -9.62 -10.08 -20.19
CA ALA A 117 -8.95 -8.96 -19.53
C ALA A 117 -7.90 -9.40 -18.48
N SER A 118 -7.47 -10.66 -18.49
CA SER A 118 -6.56 -11.25 -17.50
C SER A 118 -5.16 -11.55 -18.04
N VAL A 119 -4.21 -11.70 -17.12
CA VAL A 119 -2.85 -12.19 -17.38
C VAL A 119 -2.74 -13.68 -17.02
N SER A 120 -1.68 -14.35 -17.50
CA SER A 120 -1.34 -15.71 -17.07
C SER A 120 -0.07 -15.69 -16.22
N VAL A 121 -0.08 -16.37 -15.07
CA VAL A 121 1.01 -16.44 -14.10
C VAL A 121 1.09 -17.88 -13.58
N LEU A 122 2.25 -18.53 -13.71
CA LEU A 122 2.52 -19.90 -13.23
C LEU A 122 1.44 -20.94 -13.66
N GLY A 123 0.95 -20.85 -14.90
CA GLY A 123 -0.08 -21.73 -15.45
C GLY A 123 -1.52 -21.33 -15.11
N PHE A 124 -1.73 -20.49 -14.10
CA PHE A 124 -3.05 -19.91 -13.78
C PHE A 124 -3.32 -18.66 -14.60
N ARG A 125 -4.61 -18.32 -14.78
CA ARG A 125 -5.08 -17.13 -15.48
C ARG A 125 -5.96 -16.30 -14.55
N GLY A 126 -5.76 -14.98 -14.51
CA GLY A 126 -6.58 -14.08 -13.68
C GLY A 126 -6.16 -12.62 -13.77
N PRO A 127 -6.93 -11.68 -13.18
CA PRO A 127 -6.56 -10.27 -13.16
C PRO A 127 -5.24 -10.03 -12.43
N LEU A 128 -4.38 -9.13 -12.94
CA LEU A 128 -3.06 -8.88 -12.33
C LEU A 128 -3.18 -8.49 -10.84
N GLY A 129 -4.12 -7.60 -10.52
CA GLY A 129 -4.37 -7.18 -9.14
C GLY A 129 -4.83 -8.32 -8.21
N ALA A 130 -5.46 -9.37 -8.75
CA ALA A 130 -5.84 -10.53 -7.97
C ALA A 130 -4.61 -11.38 -7.58
N PHE A 131 -3.65 -11.57 -8.49
CA PHE A 131 -2.40 -12.26 -8.14
C PHE A 131 -1.61 -11.50 -7.06
N ILE A 132 -1.51 -10.17 -7.18
CA ILE A 132 -0.78 -9.34 -6.19
C ILE A 132 -1.48 -9.40 -4.81
N ALA A 133 -2.81 -9.26 -4.76
CA ALA A 133 -3.55 -9.33 -3.50
C ALA A 133 -3.63 -10.74 -2.91
N ALA A 134 -3.62 -11.81 -3.72
CA ALA A 134 -3.53 -13.18 -3.24
C ALA A 134 -2.19 -13.46 -2.54
N TRP A 135 -1.07 -13.01 -3.14
CA TRP A 135 0.24 -13.08 -2.49
C TRP A 135 0.31 -12.22 -1.23
N GLY A 136 -0.21 -10.99 -1.28
CA GLY A 136 -0.31 -10.12 -0.10
C GLY A 136 -1.08 -10.77 1.06
N GLY A 137 -2.22 -11.40 0.76
CA GLY A 137 -3.00 -12.19 1.71
C GLY A 137 -2.23 -13.37 2.29
N ALA A 138 -1.48 -14.12 1.47
CA ALA A 138 -0.64 -15.21 1.96
C ALA A 138 0.51 -14.72 2.86
N THR A 139 1.21 -13.65 2.48
CA THR A 139 2.27 -13.02 3.29
C THR A 139 1.73 -12.53 4.63
N MET A 140 0.58 -11.85 4.61
CA MET A 140 -0.10 -11.34 5.79
C MET A 140 -0.63 -12.46 6.72
N LEU A 141 -1.21 -13.52 6.18
CA LEU A 141 -1.62 -14.68 7.00
C LEU A 141 -0.41 -15.42 7.60
N THR A 142 0.76 -15.30 6.98
CA THR A 142 2.03 -15.85 7.50
C THR A 142 2.64 -14.97 8.60
N SER A 143 2.41 -13.65 8.60
CA SER A 143 2.93 -12.77 9.65
C SER A 143 2.30 -13.07 11.02
N ALA A 144 1.05 -13.50 11.07
CA ALA A 144 0.33 -13.74 12.32
C ALA A 144 0.91 -14.87 13.21
N PRO A 145 1.18 -16.10 12.72
CA PRO A 145 1.88 -17.10 13.53
C PRO A 145 3.34 -16.72 13.83
N PHE A 146 3.99 -15.97 12.93
CA PHE A 146 5.36 -15.48 13.13
C PHE A 146 5.42 -14.44 14.26
N ASP A 147 4.48 -13.48 14.28
CA ASP A 147 4.26 -12.53 15.36
C ASP A 147 4.03 -13.23 16.70
N ASN A 148 3.12 -14.20 16.71
CA ASN A 148 2.80 -14.94 17.92
C ASN A 148 4.02 -15.67 18.49
N TRP A 149 4.88 -16.23 17.62
CA TRP A 149 6.16 -16.81 18.01
C TRP A 149 7.15 -15.75 18.50
N TRP A 150 7.29 -14.64 17.77
CA TRP A 150 8.21 -13.53 18.08
C TRP A 150 7.96 -12.99 19.48
N HIS A 151 6.71 -12.71 19.82
CA HIS A 151 6.33 -12.27 21.15
C HIS A 151 6.61 -13.30 22.25
N ASN A 152 6.42 -14.58 21.97
CA ASN A 152 6.71 -15.64 22.94
C ASN A 152 8.23 -15.83 23.16
N ALA A 153 9.06 -15.43 22.18
CA ALA A 153 10.52 -15.49 22.27
C ALA A 153 11.15 -14.22 22.87
N TYR A 154 10.61 -13.03 22.57
CA TYR A 154 11.24 -11.74 22.88
C TYR A 154 10.41 -10.80 23.79
N GLY A 155 9.17 -11.17 24.13
CA GLY A 155 8.27 -10.38 24.99
C GLY A 155 7.29 -9.50 24.22
N LEU A 156 6.69 -8.50 24.89
CA LEU A 156 5.82 -7.56 24.19
C LEU A 156 6.63 -6.68 23.25
N ASP A 157 6.36 -6.82 21.96
CA ASP A 157 6.83 -5.95 20.91
C ASP A 157 5.77 -4.90 20.60
N VAL A 158 6.18 -3.64 20.50
CA VAL A 158 5.33 -2.51 20.07
C VAL A 158 6.02 -1.71 18.95
N LYS A 159 7.02 -2.33 18.31
CA LYS A 159 7.82 -1.73 17.26
C LYS A 159 7.26 -2.06 15.90
N ILE A 160 6.79 -1.03 15.20
CA ILE A 160 6.23 -1.13 13.85
C ILE A 160 7.28 -1.68 12.88
N PHE A 161 8.56 -1.37 13.10
CA PHE A 161 9.64 -1.85 12.23
C PHE A 161 10.26 -3.20 12.67
N SER A 162 9.57 -4.00 13.49
CA SER A 162 10.06 -5.34 13.83
C SER A 162 9.73 -6.37 12.74
N PRO A 163 10.45 -7.52 12.67
CA PRO A 163 10.28 -8.50 11.61
C PRO A 163 8.84 -8.97 11.34
N PRO A 164 8.00 -9.34 12.32
CA PRO A 164 6.62 -9.75 12.03
C PRO A 164 5.77 -8.61 11.46
N HIS A 165 5.91 -7.39 12.00
CA HIS A 165 5.17 -6.21 11.53
C HIS A 165 5.58 -5.82 10.09
N VAL A 166 6.87 -5.90 9.74
CA VAL A 166 7.33 -5.65 8.35
C VAL A 166 6.74 -6.67 7.36
N VAL A 167 6.57 -7.94 7.76
CA VAL A 167 5.88 -8.95 6.93
C VAL A 167 4.38 -8.65 6.83
N LEU A 168 3.74 -8.23 7.93
CA LEU A 168 2.33 -7.82 7.95
C LEU A 168 2.10 -6.63 7.01
N ASP A 169 2.81 -5.51 7.21
CA ASP A 169 2.67 -4.28 6.44
C ASP A 169 3.01 -4.49 4.96
N GLY A 170 4.01 -5.32 4.65
CA GLY A 170 4.30 -5.73 3.27
C GLY A 170 3.15 -6.50 2.61
N GLY A 171 2.51 -7.41 3.35
CA GLY A 171 1.31 -8.12 2.90
C GLY A 171 0.11 -7.19 2.69
N VAL A 172 -0.15 -6.28 3.63
CA VAL A 172 -1.21 -5.27 3.53
C VAL A 172 -0.98 -4.33 2.35
N LEU A 173 0.24 -3.85 2.15
CA LEU A 173 0.61 -3.02 1.01
C LEU A 173 0.39 -3.75 -0.32
N ALA A 174 0.73 -5.05 -0.40
CA ALA A 174 0.46 -5.86 -1.58
C ALA A 174 -1.05 -6.03 -1.83
N ILE A 175 -1.88 -6.24 -0.80
CA ILE A 175 -3.36 -6.24 -0.95
C ILE A 175 -3.85 -4.87 -1.47
N GLN A 176 -3.36 -3.76 -0.91
CA GLN A 176 -3.72 -2.41 -1.34
C GLN A 176 -3.30 -2.11 -2.79
N ILE A 177 -2.11 -2.56 -3.23
CA ILE A 177 -1.65 -2.45 -4.62
C ILE A 177 -2.51 -3.34 -5.54
N GLY A 178 -2.86 -4.55 -5.11
CA GLY A 178 -3.76 -5.42 -5.86
C GLY A 178 -5.14 -4.79 -6.06
N ALA A 179 -5.72 -4.23 -4.99
CA ALA A 179 -6.96 -3.46 -5.04
C ALA A 179 -6.86 -2.23 -5.97
N LEU A 180 -5.76 -1.47 -5.89
CA LEU A 180 -5.47 -0.33 -6.75
C LEU A 180 -5.49 -0.74 -8.24
N VAL A 181 -4.83 -1.85 -8.58
CA VAL A 181 -4.80 -2.39 -9.95
C VAL A 181 -6.18 -2.82 -10.42
N LEU A 182 -6.97 -3.52 -9.59
CA LEU A 182 -8.33 -3.94 -9.97
C LEU A 182 -9.27 -2.74 -10.18
N ILE A 183 -9.24 -1.75 -9.28
CA ILE A 183 -10.09 -0.55 -9.41
C ILE A 183 -9.64 0.27 -10.63
N ALA A 184 -8.34 0.43 -10.87
CA ALA A 184 -7.82 1.14 -12.04
C ALA A 184 -8.21 0.45 -13.36
N SER A 185 -8.07 -0.89 -13.45
CA SER A 185 -8.48 -1.66 -14.63
C SER A 185 -10.00 -1.55 -14.90
N ALA A 186 -10.84 -1.59 -13.86
CA ALA A 186 -12.28 -1.36 -13.98
C ALA A 186 -12.63 0.10 -14.38
N ARG A 187 -11.93 1.08 -13.80
CA ARG A 187 -12.10 2.51 -14.09
C ARG A 187 -11.73 2.83 -15.54
N ASN A 188 -10.62 2.29 -16.02
CA ASN A 188 -10.12 2.53 -17.37
C ASN A 188 -11.00 1.91 -18.47
N ARG A 189 -11.83 0.91 -18.12
CA ARG A 189 -12.86 0.30 -18.99
C ARG A 189 -14.28 0.86 -18.78
N SER A 190 -14.45 1.92 -17.98
CA SER A 190 -15.76 2.53 -17.72
C SER A 190 -15.79 4.04 -18.02
N SER A 191 -17.01 4.54 -18.22
CA SER A 191 -17.34 5.93 -18.57
C SER A 191 -18.38 6.53 -17.62
N GLY A 192 -18.67 7.82 -17.78
CA GLY A 192 -19.78 8.51 -17.11
C GLY A 192 -19.79 8.40 -15.58
N VAL A 193 -20.94 8.01 -15.01
CA VAL A 193 -21.14 7.89 -13.56
C VAL A 193 -20.27 6.78 -12.94
N LEU A 194 -20.13 5.63 -13.60
CA LEU A 194 -19.36 4.51 -13.07
C LEU A 194 -17.87 4.85 -12.95
N ARG A 195 -17.30 5.50 -13.98
CA ARG A 195 -15.91 5.97 -13.94
C ARG A 195 -15.66 6.90 -12.75
N ARG A 196 -16.57 7.84 -12.48
CA ARG A 196 -16.50 8.75 -11.33
C ARG A 196 -16.59 8.02 -9.99
N LYS A 197 -17.47 7.02 -9.85
CA LYS A 197 -17.55 6.18 -8.63
C LYS A 197 -16.24 5.42 -8.38
N LEU A 198 -15.63 4.85 -9.42
CA LEU A 198 -14.36 4.15 -9.31
C LEU A 198 -13.18 5.11 -9.05
N ASP A 199 -13.21 6.34 -9.59
CA ASP A 199 -12.24 7.39 -9.25
C ASP A 199 -12.28 7.77 -7.76
N TRP A 200 -13.47 7.90 -7.18
CA TRP A 200 -13.62 8.11 -5.73
C TRP A 200 -13.11 6.92 -4.91
N LEU A 201 -13.37 5.68 -5.32
CA LEU A 201 -12.81 4.50 -4.65
C LEU A 201 -11.27 4.46 -4.68
N LEU A 202 -10.65 4.90 -5.79
CA LEU A 202 -9.20 5.08 -5.85
C LEU A 202 -8.72 6.14 -4.85
N LEU A 203 -9.38 7.30 -4.80
CA LEU A 203 -8.97 8.37 -3.87
C LEU A 203 -9.13 7.97 -2.39
N MET A 204 -10.18 7.21 -2.05
CA MET A 204 -10.34 6.64 -0.71
C MET A 204 -9.23 5.62 -0.39
N LEU A 205 -8.93 4.71 -1.34
CA LEU A 205 -7.84 3.74 -1.20
C LEU A 205 -6.48 4.43 -1.07
N GLY A 206 -6.25 5.54 -1.78
CA GLY A 206 -5.03 6.34 -1.62
C GLY A 206 -4.86 6.92 -0.22
N GLY A 207 -5.96 7.33 0.43
CA GLY A 207 -5.93 7.72 1.84
C GLY A 207 -5.59 6.57 2.78
N MET A 208 -6.10 5.37 2.50
CA MET A 208 -5.76 4.14 3.24
C MET A 208 -4.30 3.71 3.06
N ILE A 209 -3.75 3.85 1.84
CA ILE A 209 -2.32 3.68 1.57
C ILE A 209 -1.49 4.74 2.29
N THR A 210 -1.97 5.99 2.34
CA THR A 210 -1.30 7.07 3.10
C THR A 210 -1.30 6.79 4.60
N MET A 211 -2.38 6.22 5.15
CA MET A 211 -2.44 5.79 6.54
C MET A 211 -1.39 4.71 6.83
N LEU A 212 -1.37 3.60 6.06
CA LEU A 212 -0.35 2.55 6.21
C LEU A 212 1.07 3.12 6.11
N ALA A 213 1.32 3.92 5.07
CA ALA A 213 2.62 4.55 4.82
C ALA A 213 3.10 5.43 5.99
N LEU A 214 2.18 6.13 6.67
CA LEU A 214 2.49 6.94 7.84
C LEU A 214 2.55 6.13 9.15
N THR A 215 1.84 5.01 9.26
CA THR A 215 2.03 4.02 10.34
C THR A 215 3.44 3.43 10.30
N VAL A 216 3.92 2.99 9.13
CA VAL A 216 5.26 2.38 8.95
C VAL A 216 6.38 3.30 9.43
N VAL A 217 6.23 4.62 9.29
CA VAL A 217 7.21 5.62 9.76
C VAL A 217 6.87 6.25 11.11
N TRP A 218 5.80 5.81 11.79
CA TRP A 218 5.24 6.45 12.97
C TRP A 218 6.27 6.64 14.09
N GLU A 219 7.14 5.67 14.30
CA GLU A 219 8.23 5.75 15.28
C GLU A 219 9.23 6.88 15.04
N SER A 220 9.38 7.33 13.79
CA SER A 220 10.22 8.49 13.43
C SER A 220 9.44 9.80 13.41
N THR A 221 8.10 9.75 13.41
CA THR A 221 7.21 10.91 13.34
C THR A 221 6.40 11.14 14.62
N TYR A 222 6.77 10.46 15.72
CA TYR A 222 6.16 10.65 17.03
C TYR A 222 6.36 12.11 17.51
N ARG A 223 5.41 12.69 18.27
CA ARG A 223 5.35 14.16 18.49
C ARG A 223 6.64 14.79 19.00
N VAL A 224 7.36 14.09 19.87
CA VAL A 224 8.65 14.52 20.45
C VAL A 224 9.83 14.46 19.47
N LEU A 225 9.65 13.88 18.28
CA LEU A 225 10.66 13.78 17.21
C LEU A 225 10.40 14.75 16.06
N MET A 226 9.29 15.50 16.06
CA MET A 226 8.90 16.38 14.95
C MET A 226 9.81 17.63 14.79
N HIS A 227 10.74 17.86 15.72
CA HIS A 227 11.84 18.85 15.59
C HIS A 227 13.19 18.21 15.19
N THR A 228 13.20 16.91 14.87
CA THR A 228 14.37 16.22 14.29
C THR A 228 14.27 16.19 12.77
N ALA A 229 15.41 16.18 12.09
CA ALA A 229 15.45 15.99 10.64
C ALA A 229 14.98 14.60 10.21
N GLN A 230 15.06 13.60 11.12
CA GLN A 230 14.59 12.24 10.91
C GLN A 230 13.09 12.16 10.59
N CYS A 231 12.25 12.93 11.29
CA CYS A 231 10.81 13.00 11.00
C CYS A 231 10.56 13.43 9.55
N TYR A 232 11.22 14.49 9.09
CA TYR A 232 11.08 15.02 7.73
C TYR A 232 11.64 14.04 6.68
N ARG A 233 12.75 13.37 6.96
CA ARG A 233 13.31 12.32 6.11
C ARG A 233 12.34 11.14 5.94
N ALA A 234 11.76 10.64 7.02
CA ALA A 234 10.87 9.50 6.99
C ALA A 234 9.58 9.80 6.19
N VAL A 235 8.97 10.98 6.41
CA VAL A 235 7.79 11.43 5.64
C VAL A 235 8.13 11.65 4.16
N ALA A 236 9.32 12.19 3.85
CA ALA A 236 9.80 12.42 2.48
C ALA A 236 10.00 11.12 1.67
N ILE A 237 10.33 10.01 2.32
CA ILE A 237 10.42 8.70 1.66
C ILE A 237 9.04 8.25 1.19
N VAL A 238 8.02 8.31 2.06
CA VAL A 238 6.76 7.58 1.84
C VAL A 238 5.65 8.41 1.19
N VAL A 239 5.37 9.62 1.67
CA VAL A 239 4.20 10.40 1.25
C VAL A 239 4.28 10.91 -0.20
N PRO A 240 5.43 11.41 -0.70
CA PRO A 240 5.53 11.87 -2.08
C PRO A 240 5.29 10.76 -3.12
N VAL A 241 5.58 9.49 -2.80
CA VAL A 241 5.25 8.35 -3.68
C VAL A 241 3.75 8.26 -3.87
N VAL A 242 2.98 8.27 -2.77
CA VAL A 242 1.52 8.15 -2.81
C VAL A 242 0.90 9.36 -3.52
N PHE A 243 1.28 10.58 -3.12
CA PHE A 243 0.72 11.81 -3.70
C PHE A 243 1.03 11.94 -5.20
N ALA A 244 2.28 11.66 -5.62
CA ALA A 244 2.63 11.71 -7.03
C ALA A 244 1.95 10.59 -7.85
N SER A 245 1.69 9.42 -7.25
CA SER A 245 0.94 8.34 -7.90
C SER A 245 -0.52 8.72 -8.12
N PHE A 246 -1.24 9.10 -7.07
CA PHE A 246 -2.68 9.36 -7.16
C PHE A 246 -3.01 10.60 -8.01
N ALA A 247 -2.14 11.60 -8.06
CA ALA A 247 -2.26 12.74 -8.98
C ALA A 247 -2.10 12.37 -10.47
N ARG A 248 -1.51 11.21 -10.80
CA ARG A 248 -1.45 10.69 -12.17
C ARG A 248 -2.58 9.72 -12.48
N ILE A 249 -3.01 8.94 -11.49
CA ILE A 249 -4.06 7.92 -11.62
C ILE A 249 -5.45 8.53 -11.73
N SER A 250 -5.79 9.46 -10.83
CA SER A 250 -7.11 10.10 -10.79
C SER A 250 -7.27 11.20 -11.84
N GLU A 251 -8.53 11.51 -12.19
CA GLU A 251 -8.89 12.69 -13.00
C GLU A 251 -9.20 13.93 -12.13
N HIS A 252 -9.22 13.78 -10.81
CA HIS A 252 -9.55 14.88 -9.90
C HIS A 252 -8.38 15.83 -9.70
N ARG A 253 -8.58 17.14 -9.98
CA ARG A 253 -7.53 18.17 -9.86
C ARG A 253 -6.96 18.34 -8.43
N TRP A 254 -7.70 17.89 -7.43
CA TRP A 254 -7.34 17.89 -6.00
C TRP A 254 -7.04 16.48 -5.47
N ALA A 255 -6.48 15.59 -6.29
CA ALA A 255 -6.29 14.19 -5.92
C ALA A 255 -5.40 14.01 -4.68
N ARG A 256 -4.30 14.76 -4.55
CA ARG A 256 -3.41 14.67 -3.38
C ARG A 256 -4.12 15.15 -2.12
N THR A 257 -4.83 16.26 -2.26
CA THR A 257 -5.60 16.90 -1.18
C THR A 257 -6.69 15.97 -0.65
N ILE A 258 -7.42 15.28 -1.53
CA ILE A 258 -8.44 14.30 -1.10
C ILE A 258 -7.77 13.11 -0.42
N VAL A 259 -6.70 12.55 -1.00
CA VAL A 259 -5.95 11.44 -0.40
C VAL A 259 -5.44 11.79 1.01
N ALA A 260 -4.84 12.98 1.17
CA ALA A 260 -4.41 13.50 2.46
C ALA A 260 -5.60 13.70 3.42
N GLY A 261 -6.69 14.30 2.93
CA GLY A 261 -7.91 14.54 3.71
C GLY A 261 -8.59 13.26 4.19
N VAL A 262 -8.57 12.18 3.41
CA VAL A 262 -9.08 10.86 3.83
C VAL A 262 -8.21 10.28 4.95
N TYR A 263 -6.88 10.34 4.83
CA TYR A 263 -5.98 9.97 5.92
C TYR A 263 -6.24 10.79 7.19
N THR A 264 -6.27 12.12 7.07
CA THR A 264 -6.48 13.03 8.21
C THR A 264 -7.84 12.80 8.87
N ALA A 265 -8.92 12.69 8.08
CA ALA A 265 -10.25 12.42 8.61
C ALA A 265 -10.34 11.05 9.29
N TYR A 266 -9.77 10.00 8.68
CA TYR A 266 -9.71 8.68 9.30
C TYR A 266 -8.99 8.73 10.65
N ALA A 267 -7.77 9.29 10.69
CA ALA A 267 -6.98 9.38 11.92
C ALA A 267 -7.67 10.20 13.01
N MET A 268 -8.32 11.33 12.68
CA MET A 268 -9.10 12.13 13.63
C MET A 268 -10.35 11.40 14.13
N VAL A 269 -11.05 10.67 13.27
CA VAL A 269 -12.20 9.85 13.68
C VAL A 269 -11.77 8.75 14.66
N MET A 270 -10.66 8.05 14.40
CA MET A 270 -10.13 7.06 15.34
C MET A 270 -9.68 7.74 16.65
N LEU A 271 -8.95 8.87 16.58
CA LEU A 271 -8.49 9.66 17.74
C LEU A 271 -9.63 10.03 18.71
N TRP A 272 -10.79 10.40 18.18
CA TRP A 272 -11.94 10.81 18.98
C TRP A 272 -12.82 9.65 19.46
N ILE A 273 -12.91 8.56 18.67
CA ILE A 273 -13.77 7.41 18.99
C ILE A 273 -13.10 6.47 20.00
N PHE A 274 -11.79 6.22 19.89
CA PHE A 274 -11.11 5.23 20.72
C PHE A 274 -11.18 5.52 22.23
N PRO A 275 -10.93 6.76 22.72
CA PRO A 275 -11.07 7.11 24.13
C PRO A 275 -12.45 6.88 24.76
N LEU A 276 -13.49 6.59 23.96
CA LEU A 276 -14.83 6.28 24.45
C LEU A 276 -14.97 4.82 24.93
N PHE A 277 -14.06 3.93 24.52
CA PHE A 277 -14.07 2.52 24.92
C PHE A 277 -13.23 2.30 26.18
N PRO A 278 -13.74 1.58 27.20
CA PRO A 278 -12.96 1.25 28.40
C PRO A 278 -11.84 0.27 28.06
N ALA A 279 -10.67 0.48 28.66
CA ALA A 279 -9.53 -0.42 28.58
C ALA A 279 -8.69 -0.30 29.85
N THR A 280 -8.11 -1.40 30.33
CA THR A 280 -7.23 -1.40 31.50
C THR A 280 -5.97 -2.21 31.21
N PRO A 281 -4.78 -1.76 31.64
CA PRO A 281 -3.54 -2.49 31.46
C PRO A 281 -3.61 -3.88 32.09
N LYS A 282 -3.20 -4.90 31.33
CA LYS A 282 -3.06 -6.29 31.78
C LYS A 282 -1.60 -6.76 31.82
N LEU A 283 -0.68 -5.96 31.29
CA LEU A 283 0.75 -6.21 31.28
C LEU A 283 1.50 -5.05 31.96
N GLY A 284 2.61 -5.36 32.64
CA GLY A 284 3.49 -4.36 33.26
C GLY A 284 4.74 -4.03 32.43
N PRO A 285 5.52 -3.01 32.83
CA PRO A 285 5.25 -2.07 33.92
C PRO A 285 4.15 -1.07 33.56
N VAL A 286 3.33 -0.69 34.55
CA VAL A 286 2.28 0.31 34.40
C VAL A 286 2.71 1.60 35.09
N TYR A 287 2.98 2.63 34.31
CA TYR A 287 3.35 3.97 34.77
C TYR A 287 2.19 4.97 34.67
N GLN A 288 1.30 4.78 33.70
CA GLN A 288 0.14 5.65 33.47
C GLN A 288 -1.16 4.92 33.86
N ARG A 289 -2.07 5.63 34.54
CA ARG A 289 -3.40 5.11 34.88
C ARG A 289 -4.32 5.18 33.65
N VAL A 290 -4.24 4.17 32.79
CA VAL A 290 -5.12 4.02 31.64
C VAL A 290 -6.46 3.38 32.06
N THR A 291 -7.58 4.00 31.65
CA THR A 291 -8.95 3.48 31.86
C THR A 291 -9.79 3.44 30.57
N HIS A 292 -9.17 3.71 29.42
CA HIS A 292 -9.79 3.83 28.10
C HIS A 292 -8.80 3.41 27.00
N MET A 293 -9.28 3.11 25.79
CA MET A 293 -8.37 2.90 24.66
C MET A 293 -7.62 4.20 24.33
N VAL A 294 -6.29 4.15 24.45
CA VAL A 294 -5.32 5.19 24.14
C VAL A 294 -5.17 5.26 22.62
N PRO A 295 -5.59 6.35 21.96
CA PRO A 295 -5.44 6.51 20.52
C PRO A 295 -3.98 6.78 20.14
N MET A 296 -3.69 6.69 18.83
CA MET A 296 -2.45 7.23 18.27
C MET A 296 -2.46 8.77 18.29
N GLU A 297 -1.31 9.39 18.03
CA GLU A 297 -1.14 10.84 17.95
C GLU A 297 -2.03 11.52 16.88
N PHE A 298 -2.23 12.83 17.02
CA PHE A 298 -2.90 13.66 16.01
C PHE A 298 -2.21 13.54 14.64
N PRO A 299 -2.95 13.43 13.52
CA PRO A 299 -2.35 13.22 12.20
C PRO A 299 -1.39 14.32 11.77
N LEU A 300 -0.38 13.92 11.02
CA LEU A 300 0.57 14.83 10.39
C LEU A 300 -0.13 15.75 9.39
N LEU A 301 0.31 17.01 9.29
CA LEU A 301 -0.27 18.04 8.44
C LEU A 301 0.13 17.90 6.96
N VAL A 302 0.21 16.66 6.45
CA VAL A 302 0.51 16.34 5.04
C VAL A 302 -0.55 16.88 4.07
N ILE A 303 -1.71 17.31 4.56
CA ILE A 303 -2.70 18.05 3.79
C ILE A 303 -2.20 19.43 3.32
N ALA A 304 -1.31 20.09 4.07
CA ALA A 304 -0.76 21.39 3.70
C ALA A 304 0.10 21.35 2.42
N PRO A 305 1.12 20.47 2.28
CA PRO A 305 1.81 20.29 1.01
C PRO A 305 0.89 19.69 -0.07
N ALA A 306 -0.07 18.83 0.28
CA ALA A 306 -1.01 18.27 -0.72
C ALA A 306 -1.81 19.37 -1.44
N LEU A 307 -2.40 20.30 -0.68
CA LEU A 307 -3.11 21.48 -1.18
C LEU A 307 -2.22 22.34 -2.08
N LEU A 308 -1.00 22.64 -1.63
CA LEU A 308 -0.07 23.47 -2.39
C LEU A 308 0.34 22.82 -3.72
N LEU A 309 0.66 21.52 -3.72
CA LEU A 309 1.06 20.79 -4.92
C LEU A 309 -0.08 20.68 -5.94
N ASP A 310 -1.32 20.44 -5.50
CA ASP A 310 -2.49 20.43 -6.37
C ASP A 310 -2.79 21.83 -6.95
N ALA A 311 -2.64 22.90 -6.14
CA ALA A 311 -2.80 24.28 -6.60
C ALA A 311 -1.71 24.74 -7.60
N LEU A 312 -0.52 24.12 -7.55
CA LEU A 312 0.60 24.38 -8.47
C LEU A 312 0.59 23.46 -9.71
N GLU A 313 -0.09 22.31 -9.66
CA GLU A 313 -0.17 21.32 -10.75
C GLU A 313 -0.44 21.96 -12.14
N PRO A 314 -1.44 22.86 -12.32
CA PRO A 314 -1.73 23.45 -13.63
C PRO A 314 -0.58 24.28 -14.23
N ARG A 315 0.23 24.94 -13.37
CA ARG A 315 1.37 25.77 -13.79
C ARG A 315 2.56 24.96 -14.30
N THR A 316 2.51 23.64 -14.18
CA THR A 316 3.61 22.73 -14.51
C THR A 316 3.33 21.79 -15.70
N ALA A 317 2.28 22.08 -16.48
CA ALA A 317 1.83 21.22 -17.58
C ALA A 317 2.91 20.89 -18.62
N GLY A 318 3.81 21.83 -18.93
CA GLY A 318 4.92 21.65 -19.86
C GLY A 318 6.26 21.21 -19.25
N TRP A 319 6.33 20.93 -17.94
CA TRP A 319 7.60 20.69 -17.26
C TRP A 319 8.14 19.28 -17.51
N ARG A 320 9.46 19.15 -17.70
CA ARG A 320 10.15 17.86 -17.78
C ARG A 320 9.93 17.05 -16.49
N LYS A 321 9.75 15.73 -16.60
CA LYS A 321 9.43 14.84 -15.46
C LYS A 321 10.36 15.01 -14.26
N TRP A 322 11.67 15.10 -14.50
CA TRP A 322 12.67 15.31 -13.45
C TRP A 322 12.64 16.73 -12.86
N SER A 323 12.50 17.78 -13.67
CA SER A 323 12.36 19.16 -13.18
C SER A 323 11.11 19.34 -12.31
N LYS A 324 10.00 18.70 -12.69
CA LYS A 324 8.78 18.68 -11.89
C LYS A 324 8.94 17.89 -10.60
N ALA A 325 9.57 16.71 -10.63
CA ALA A 325 9.87 15.93 -9.43
C ALA A 325 10.81 16.69 -8.46
N ALA A 326 11.82 17.39 -9.00
CA ALA A 326 12.73 18.24 -8.24
C ALA A 326 11.97 19.33 -7.48
N ALA A 327 11.20 20.15 -8.20
CA ALA A 327 10.41 21.22 -7.58
C ALA A 327 9.34 20.68 -6.63
N PHE A 328 8.61 19.62 -7.00
CA PHE A 328 7.53 19.10 -6.15
C PHE A 328 8.07 18.43 -4.88
N GLY A 329 9.24 17.77 -4.93
CA GLY A 329 9.91 17.25 -3.73
C GLY A 329 10.35 18.36 -2.77
N VAL A 330 10.99 19.41 -3.30
CA VAL A 330 11.38 20.60 -2.50
C VAL A 330 10.17 21.32 -1.91
N ILE A 331 9.14 21.58 -2.72
CA ILE A 331 7.91 22.27 -2.30
C ILE A 331 7.15 21.43 -1.26
N PHE A 332 7.07 20.12 -1.46
CA PHE A 332 6.48 19.19 -0.48
C PHE A 332 7.16 19.35 0.88
N LEU A 333 8.50 19.22 0.90
CA LEU A 333 9.24 19.24 2.16
C LEU A 333 9.20 20.60 2.83
N ALA A 334 9.34 21.68 2.06
CA ALA A 334 9.27 23.06 2.58
C ALA A 334 7.90 23.39 3.17
N ALA A 335 6.81 23.03 2.48
CA ALA A 335 5.45 23.27 2.98
C ALA A 335 5.08 22.34 4.15
N PHE A 336 5.55 21.09 4.15
CA PHE A 336 5.39 20.20 5.29
C PHE A 336 6.15 20.71 6.52
N LEU A 337 7.42 21.13 6.36
CA LEU A 337 8.22 21.73 7.42
C LEU A 337 7.56 23.00 7.98
N ALA A 338 7.12 23.91 7.11
CA ALA A 338 6.48 25.16 7.52
C ALA A 338 5.16 24.96 8.29
N ALA A 339 4.39 23.90 7.97
CA ALA A 339 3.16 23.57 8.69
C ALA A 339 3.43 22.74 9.97
N GLN A 340 4.24 21.68 9.86
CA GLN A 340 4.43 20.70 10.92
C GLN A 340 5.33 21.19 12.05
N TRP A 341 6.37 21.98 11.77
CA TRP A 341 7.31 22.45 12.79
C TRP A 341 6.67 23.32 13.88
N PRO A 342 5.91 24.39 13.57
CA PRO A 342 5.20 25.15 14.60
C PRO A 342 4.05 24.35 15.22
N PHE A 343 3.40 23.46 14.46
CA PHE A 343 2.33 22.61 14.99
C PHE A 343 2.86 21.56 15.97
N ALA A 344 4.09 21.05 15.78
CA ALA A 344 4.77 20.21 16.75
C ALA A 344 5.01 20.93 18.08
N THR A 345 5.46 22.20 18.04
CA THR A 345 5.59 23.03 19.24
C THR A 345 4.24 23.17 19.97
N PHE A 346 3.15 23.32 19.22
CA PHE A 346 1.80 23.33 19.77
C PHE A 346 1.40 21.97 20.38
N LEU A 347 1.63 20.85 19.69
CA LEU A 347 1.34 19.47 20.16
C LEU A 347 2.16 19.05 21.39
N VAL A 348 3.31 19.68 21.62
CA VAL A 348 4.09 19.48 22.84
C VAL A 348 3.65 20.45 23.96
N SER A 349 3.00 21.57 23.64
CA SER A 349 2.50 22.52 24.64
C SER A 349 1.27 22.02 25.44
N PRO A 350 1.00 22.56 26.65
CA PRO A 350 -0.21 22.25 27.41
C PRO A 350 -1.52 22.56 26.67
N ALA A 351 -1.51 23.49 25.70
CA ALA A 351 -2.73 23.89 24.97
C ALA A 351 -3.31 22.77 24.08
N SER A 352 -2.49 21.81 23.66
CA SER A 352 -2.94 20.63 22.92
C SER A 352 -3.49 19.50 23.83
N SER A 353 -3.31 19.60 25.15
CA SER A 353 -3.66 18.56 26.14
C SER A 353 -5.18 18.50 26.40
N ASN A 354 -5.92 18.12 25.37
CA ASN A 354 -7.38 18.05 25.35
C ASN A 354 -7.86 16.86 24.48
N TRP A 355 -9.17 16.65 24.40
CA TRP A 355 -9.75 15.52 23.65
C TRP A 355 -9.62 15.66 22.13
N PHE A 356 -9.51 16.88 21.60
CA PHE A 356 -9.52 17.13 20.16
C PHE A 356 -8.16 16.80 19.51
N PHE A 357 -7.06 17.22 20.16
CA PHE A 357 -5.70 16.89 19.72
C PHE A 357 -5.14 15.62 20.37
N GLY A 358 -5.73 15.18 21.49
CA GLY A 358 -5.42 13.89 22.12
C GLY A 358 -4.06 13.80 22.84
N THR A 359 -3.27 14.86 22.92
CA THR A 359 -1.91 14.78 23.51
C THR A 359 -1.88 14.53 25.01
N LYS A 360 -3.07 14.57 25.67
CA LYS A 360 -3.29 14.12 27.05
C LYS A 360 -3.30 12.60 27.22
N TYR A 361 -3.38 11.83 26.13
CA TYR A 361 -3.42 10.37 26.15
C TYR A 361 -1.99 9.82 26.10
N PHE A 362 -1.70 8.87 26.98
CA PHE A 362 -0.39 8.24 27.11
C PHE A 362 -0.58 6.72 27.20
N ALA A 363 0.33 5.96 26.59
CA ALA A 363 0.35 4.50 26.73
C ALA A 363 0.62 4.11 28.20
N TYR A 364 0.15 2.94 28.63
CA TYR A 364 0.29 2.52 30.03
C TYR A 364 1.76 2.42 30.48
N PHE A 365 2.65 2.12 29.54
CA PHE A 365 4.10 1.98 29.73
C PHE A 365 4.89 3.29 29.49
N ALA A 366 4.22 4.43 29.24
CA ALA A 366 4.90 5.72 29.06
C ALA A 366 5.53 6.18 30.39
N SER A 367 6.86 6.15 30.46
CA SER A 367 7.60 6.48 31.68
C SER A 367 7.33 7.92 32.16
N PRO A 368 7.21 8.19 33.47
CA PRO A 368 7.03 9.56 33.97
C PRO A 368 8.20 10.50 33.62
N ASN A 369 9.38 9.92 33.34
CA ASN A 369 10.57 10.65 32.90
C ASN A 369 10.69 10.78 31.37
N GLY A 370 9.75 10.21 30.60
CA GLY A 370 9.70 10.27 29.14
C GLY A 370 9.54 11.68 28.61
N PHE A 371 10.13 11.96 27.44
CA PHE A 371 10.07 13.27 26.79
C PHE A 371 8.63 13.68 26.45
N ASP A 372 7.79 12.72 26.11
CA ASP A 372 6.39 12.87 25.73
C ASP A 372 5.49 13.25 26.91
N VAL A 373 5.72 12.63 28.08
CA VAL A 373 5.05 12.95 29.35
C VAL A 373 5.54 14.28 29.92
N ARG A 374 6.83 14.58 29.72
CA ARG A 374 7.46 15.82 30.20
C ARG A 374 7.28 17.03 29.29
N HIS A 375 6.58 16.88 28.16
CA HIS A 375 6.36 17.96 27.19
C HIS A 375 7.69 18.54 26.64
N LEU A 376 8.61 17.66 26.22
CA LEU A 376 9.92 17.99 25.68
C LEU A 376 10.15 17.29 24.32
N PHE A 377 10.98 17.90 23.46
CA PHE A 377 11.50 17.23 22.26
C PHE A 377 12.69 16.33 22.62
N VAL A 378 12.85 15.22 21.91
CA VAL A 378 14.06 14.38 22.03
C VAL A 378 15.21 15.06 21.30
N PRO A 379 16.33 15.35 21.97
CA PRO A 379 17.42 16.09 21.37
C PRO A 379 18.39 15.12 20.68
N ILE A 380 18.08 14.73 19.44
CA ILE A 380 18.89 13.78 18.66
C ILE A 380 19.93 14.52 17.81
N ASP A 381 19.51 15.56 17.08
CA ASP A 381 20.31 16.21 16.03
C ASP A 381 21.07 17.46 16.54
N TYR A 382 21.74 17.38 17.70
CA TYR A 382 22.38 18.54 18.36
C TYR A 382 23.35 19.34 17.48
N ALA A 383 24.07 18.69 16.57
CA ALA A 383 24.99 19.36 15.67
C ALA A 383 24.24 19.88 14.43
N ALA A 384 24.17 21.21 14.27
CA ALA A 384 23.48 21.86 13.15
C ALA A 384 23.90 21.30 11.77
N PHE A 385 25.17 20.93 11.61
CA PHE A 385 25.66 20.27 10.39
C PHE A 385 24.99 18.92 10.12
N GLY A 386 24.82 18.08 11.15
CA GLY A 386 24.14 16.78 11.05
C GLY A 386 22.66 16.93 10.70
N PHE A 387 21.98 17.89 11.35
CA PHE A 387 20.59 18.24 11.01
C PHE A 387 20.44 18.62 9.52
N TRP A 388 21.28 19.55 9.02
CA TRP A 388 21.20 19.99 7.63
C TRP A 388 21.60 18.91 6.61
N MET A 389 22.53 18.01 6.96
CA MET A 389 22.84 16.82 6.15
C MET A 389 21.62 15.91 5.98
N ILE A 390 20.91 15.59 7.06
CA ILE A 390 19.70 14.75 7.02
C ILE A 390 18.55 15.48 6.30
N MET A 391 18.43 16.80 6.44
CA MET A 391 17.46 17.59 5.67
C MET A 391 17.78 17.63 4.17
N ALA A 392 19.05 17.67 3.77
CA ALA A 392 19.46 17.56 2.37
C ALA A 392 19.15 16.16 1.81
N GLU A 393 19.37 15.11 2.59
CA GLU A 393 18.95 13.75 2.26
C GLU A 393 17.42 13.66 2.09
N ALA A 394 16.65 14.27 3.00
CA ALA A 394 15.19 14.33 2.92
C ALA A 394 14.69 15.04 1.64
N VAL A 395 15.38 16.10 1.19
CA VAL A 395 15.09 16.73 -0.12
C VAL A 395 15.33 15.75 -1.26
N LEU A 396 16.49 15.09 -1.31
CA LEU A 396 16.81 14.13 -2.37
C LEU A 396 15.80 12.97 -2.40
N LEU A 397 15.44 12.44 -1.24
CA LEU A 397 14.43 11.38 -1.09
C LEU A 397 13.05 11.86 -1.53
N ALA A 398 12.60 13.06 -1.15
CA ALA A 398 11.32 13.61 -1.61
C ALA A 398 11.25 13.74 -3.15
N ILE A 399 12.37 14.08 -3.80
CA ILE A 399 12.49 14.17 -5.26
C ILE A 399 12.43 12.78 -5.91
N LEU A 400 13.20 11.82 -5.40
CA LEU A 400 13.21 10.44 -5.88
C LEU A 400 11.84 9.77 -5.70
N SER A 401 11.22 9.93 -4.53
CA SER A 401 9.87 9.44 -4.23
C SER A 401 8.80 10.11 -5.08
N SER A 402 8.88 11.42 -5.33
CA SER A 402 7.99 12.11 -6.29
C SER A 402 8.15 11.55 -7.72
N ARG A 403 9.37 11.22 -8.13
CA ARG A 403 9.65 10.64 -9.46
C ARG A 403 9.16 9.21 -9.56
N LEU A 404 9.37 8.39 -8.53
CA LEU A 404 8.90 7.01 -8.42
C LEU A 404 7.37 6.96 -8.44
N GLY A 405 6.71 7.76 -7.60
CA GLY A 405 5.25 7.85 -7.59
C GLY A 405 4.68 8.32 -8.93
N THR A 406 5.32 9.28 -9.59
CA THR A 406 4.94 9.67 -10.96
C THR A 406 5.03 8.50 -11.94
N ALA A 407 6.09 7.68 -11.88
CA ALA A 407 6.23 6.50 -12.74
C ALA A 407 5.19 5.41 -12.43
N ALA A 408 4.98 5.10 -11.15
CA ALA A 408 3.99 4.13 -10.70
C ALA A 408 2.57 4.55 -11.11
N GLY A 409 2.22 5.82 -10.92
CA GLY A 409 0.92 6.35 -11.33
C GLY A 409 0.72 6.40 -12.85
N GLU A 410 1.76 6.70 -13.63
CA GLU A 410 1.73 6.56 -15.10
C GLU A 410 1.50 5.10 -15.54
N TRP A 411 2.17 4.14 -14.89
CA TRP A 411 1.98 2.71 -15.13
C TRP A 411 0.55 2.25 -14.79
N VAL A 412 0.05 2.52 -13.58
CA VAL A 412 -1.32 2.17 -13.16
C VAL A 412 -2.37 2.79 -14.09
N ARG A 413 -2.19 4.05 -14.51
CA ARG A 413 -3.10 4.72 -15.46
C ARG A 413 -3.14 4.02 -16.84
N ALA A 414 -2.07 3.34 -17.24
CA ALA A 414 -2.01 2.61 -18.51
C ALA A 414 -2.68 1.22 -18.46
N ILE A 415 -2.95 0.67 -17.26
CA ILE A 415 -3.53 -0.68 -17.10
C ILE A 415 -4.96 -0.72 -17.69
N ARG A 416 -5.19 -1.66 -18.61
CA ARG A 416 -6.52 -1.99 -19.18
C ARG A 416 -6.93 -3.45 -18.97
N ARG A 417 -6.04 -4.25 -18.40
CA ARG A 417 -6.19 -5.68 -18.10
C ARG A 417 -5.68 -5.87 -16.68
#